data_AF-A0A183LN45-F1
#
_entry.id   AF-A0A183LN45-F1
#
_cell.length_a   1.000
_cell.length_b   1.000
_cell.length_c   1.000
_cell.angle_alpha   90.00
_cell.angle_beta   90.00
_cell.angle_gamma   90.00
#
_symmetry.space_group_name_H-M   'P 1'
#
loop_
_entity.id
_entity.type
_entity.pdbx_description
1 polymer ?
#
loop_
_entity_poly.entity_id
_entity_poly.type
_entity_poly.pdbx_seq_one_letter_code
_entity_poly.pdbx_strand_id
1 'polypeptide(L)'
;MNEAERSKVFIANVDRYDECNIAKFLSQLVIGRASKAEDEEAVEEGNVTPKQVGNPQTYSIYGTVDDSCKDPPGFVNIITMDDKRQDCVEKIMECDYIIYNIKDDHTVVDDALWILDQIHSNLESFTTQKIFILISSVLTWSKSALPDPVCNRFI
;
A
#
# COMPACT_ATOMS: atom_id res chain seq x y z
N MET A 1 27.43 10.43 0.82
CA MET A 1 26.52 9.57 0.02
C MET A 1 25.16 9.75 0.64
N ASN A 2 24.33 10.62 0.06
CA ASN A 2 23.05 10.97 0.68
C ASN A 2 22.03 9.88 0.33
N GLU A 3 21.63 9.14 1.35
CA GLU A 3 20.42 8.32 1.41
C GLU A 3 19.19 9.25 1.46
N ALA A 4 19.11 10.19 0.51
CA ALA A 4 18.07 11.19 0.45
C ALA A 4 17.01 10.77 -0.57
N GLU A 5 15.78 10.66 -0.08
CA GLU A 5 14.50 10.60 -0.81
C GLU A 5 14.08 9.29 -1.49
N ARG A 6 14.52 8.13 -1.00
CA ARG A 6 13.85 6.90 -1.40
C ARG A 6 12.56 6.78 -0.58
N SER A 7 11.40 7.04 -1.20
CA SER A 7 10.12 6.92 -0.52
C SER A 7 9.97 5.54 0.11
N LYS A 8 9.74 5.53 1.42
CA LYS A 8 9.64 4.30 2.21
C LYS A 8 8.19 3.86 2.27
N VAL A 9 7.93 2.61 1.89
CA VAL A 9 6.60 1.99 1.90
C VAL A 9 6.60 0.84 2.88
N PHE A 10 5.64 0.84 3.80
CA PHE A 10 5.33 -0.27 4.68
C PHE A 10 4.09 -1.03 4.17
N ILE A 11 4.15 -2.35 4.17
CA ILE A 11 3.05 -3.25 3.82
C ILE A 11 2.95 -4.33 4.90
N ALA A 12 1.80 -4.42 5.56
CA ALA A 12 1.56 -5.50 6.53
C ALA A 12 1.38 -6.85 5.82
N ASN A 13 1.92 -7.93 6.40
CA ASN A 13 1.72 -9.32 5.95
C ASN A 13 2.09 -9.56 4.48
N VAL A 14 3.34 -9.26 4.11
CA VAL A 14 3.85 -9.44 2.73
C VAL A 14 3.99 -10.89 2.29
N ASP A 15 3.72 -11.84 3.18
CA ASP A 15 3.59 -13.27 2.87
C ASP A 15 2.33 -13.60 2.05
N ARG A 16 1.31 -12.74 2.15
CA ARG A 16 0.06 -12.89 1.42
C ARG A 16 0.17 -12.46 -0.04
N TYR A 17 -0.71 -13.01 -0.87
CA TYR A 17 -0.62 -12.86 -2.33
C TYR A 17 -0.79 -11.41 -2.80
N ASP A 18 -1.81 -10.70 -2.31
CA ASP A 18 -2.14 -9.35 -2.75
C ASP A 18 -0.98 -8.38 -2.37
N GLU A 19 -0.51 -8.50 -1.14
CA GLU A 19 0.53 -7.72 -0.47
C GLU A 19 1.89 -7.95 -1.11
N CYS A 20 2.26 -9.21 -1.37
CA CYS A 20 3.49 -9.57 -2.08
C CYS A 20 3.50 -9.00 -3.50
N ASN A 21 2.35 -9.04 -4.19
CA ASN A 21 2.26 -8.52 -5.55
C ASN A 21 2.31 -6.99 -5.58
N ILE A 22 1.66 -6.30 -4.63
CA ILE A 22 1.79 -4.85 -4.45
C ILE A 22 3.24 -4.47 -4.18
N ALA A 23 3.91 -5.19 -3.25
CA ALA A 23 5.31 -4.97 -2.94
C ALA A 23 6.19 -5.15 -4.18
N LYS A 24 6.03 -6.26 -4.90
CA LYS A 24 6.79 -6.54 -6.11
C LYS A 24 6.59 -5.44 -7.16
N PHE A 25 5.36 -4.97 -7.35
CA PHE A 25 5.06 -3.90 -8.28
C PHE A 25 5.74 -2.58 -7.90
N LEU A 26 5.62 -2.17 -6.62
CA LEU A 26 6.29 -0.97 -6.11
C LEU A 26 7.82 -1.06 -6.18
N SER A 27 8.38 -2.27 -6.08
CA SER A 27 9.83 -2.49 -6.19
C SER A 27 10.35 -2.35 -7.62
N GLN A 28 9.47 -2.41 -8.62
CA GLN A 28 9.83 -2.28 -10.04
C GLN A 28 9.53 -0.87 -10.58
N LEU A 29 8.74 -0.09 -9.85
CA LEU A 29 8.39 1.26 -10.24
C LEU A 29 9.53 2.24 -10.00
N VAL A 30 9.67 3.19 -10.94
CA VAL A 30 10.59 4.33 -10.84
C VAL A 30 9.76 5.56 -10.49
N ILE A 31 10.09 6.21 -9.38
CA ILE A 31 9.43 7.44 -8.93
C ILE A 31 9.54 8.50 -10.02
N GLY A 32 8.41 9.14 -10.35
CA GLY A 32 8.33 10.15 -11.42
C GLY A 32 8.05 9.59 -12.82
N ARG A 33 7.87 8.27 -12.98
CA ARG A 33 7.58 7.62 -14.26
C ARG A 33 6.13 7.16 -14.43
N ALA A 34 5.20 7.70 -13.64
CA ALA A 34 3.77 7.50 -13.86
C ALA A 34 3.42 8.05 -15.26
N SER A 35 3.51 7.19 -16.27
CA SER A 35 3.11 7.49 -17.63
C SER A 35 1.65 7.84 -17.57
N LYS A 36 1.29 9.06 -18.02
CA LYS A 36 -0.08 9.42 -18.36
C LYS A 36 -0.67 8.26 -19.18
N ALA A 37 -1.52 7.46 -18.55
CA ALA A 37 -2.33 6.48 -19.26
C ALA A 37 -3.45 7.28 -19.93
N GLU A 38 -3.23 7.59 -21.21
CA GLU A 38 -4.21 7.76 -22.28
C GLU A 38 -5.51 8.48 -21.91
N ASP A 39 -5.51 9.82 -22.05
CA ASP A 39 -6.65 10.55 -22.62
C ASP A 39 -6.21 11.03 -24.01
N GLU A 40 -6.69 10.36 -25.05
CA GLU A 40 -6.59 10.83 -26.42
C GLU A 40 -7.56 12.00 -26.64
N GLU A 41 -7.10 13.25 -26.58
CA GLU A 41 -7.46 14.30 -27.55
C GLU A 41 -6.30 15.33 -27.63
N ALA A 42 -5.79 15.51 -28.85
CA ALA A 42 -4.60 16.30 -29.15
C ALA A 42 -4.85 17.80 -29.18
N VAL A 43 -3.93 18.60 -28.61
CA VAL A 43 -3.34 19.78 -29.31
C VAL A 43 -2.00 20.21 -28.68
N GLU A 44 -0.97 20.00 -29.50
CA GLU A 44 0.31 20.71 -29.74
C GLU A 44 0.98 21.68 -28.75
N GLU A 45 2.31 21.50 -28.73
CA GLU A 45 3.44 22.40 -28.49
C GLU A 45 3.57 23.23 -27.19
N GLY A 46 4.52 22.79 -26.36
CA GLY A 46 5.16 23.61 -25.33
C GLY A 46 6.37 22.88 -24.73
N ASN A 47 7.54 23.10 -25.31
CA ASN A 47 8.85 22.67 -24.81
C ASN A 47 8.97 22.73 -23.28
N VAL A 48 8.98 21.60 -22.59
CA VAL A 48 9.60 21.47 -21.26
C VAL A 48 10.45 20.21 -21.26
N THR A 49 11.74 20.41 -21.46
CA THR A 49 12.78 19.42 -21.23
C THR A 49 12.68 18.86 -19.80
N PRO A 50 12.50 17.54 -19.60
CA PRO A 50 12.70 16.97 -18.27
C PRO A 50 14.21 16.88 -18.03
N LYS A 51 14.69 17.75 -17.14
CA LYS A 51 16.05 17.76 -16.59
C LYS A 51 16.49 16.37 -16.16
N GLN A 52 17.71 16.03 -16.60
CA GLN A 52 18.73 15.20 -15.96
C GLN A 52 18.27 14.02 -15.10
N VAL A 53 18.50 12.84 -15.69
CA VAL A 53 18.56 11.50 -15.10
C VAL A 53 19.36 11.49 -13.79
N GLY A 54 18.64 11.58 -12.68
CA GLY A 54 19.05 10.94 -11.43
C GLY A 54 18.74 9.45 -11.52
N ASN A 55 19.59 8.62 -10.90
CA ASN A 55 19.43 7.16 -10.78
C ASN A 55 17.94 6.80 -10.50
N PRO A 56 17.33 5.77 -11.13
CA PRO A 56 15.92 5.44 -10.89
C PRO A 56 15.69 5.24 -9.39
N GLN A 57 15.02 6.20 -8.77
CA GLN A 57 14.67 6.12 -7.36
C GLN A 57 13.45 5.21 -7.29
N THR A 58 13.69 3.95 -6.94
CA THR A 58 12.66 2.94 -6.71
C THR A 58 12.15 3.07 -5.28
N TYR A 59 11.00 2.52 -4.92
CA TYR A 59 10.54 2.54 -3.51
C TYR A 59 11.40 1.63 -2.62
N SER A 60 11.56 1.99 -1.34
CA SER A 60 12.12 1.11 -0.31
C SER A 60 10.97 0.41 0.39
N ILE A 61 10.95 -0.92 0.35
CA ILE A 61 9.79 -1.69 0.84
C ILE A 61 10.13 -2.33 2.16
N TYR A 62 9.26 -2.11 3.13
CA TYR A 62 9.25 -2.70 4.45
C TYR A 62 7.96 -3.49 4.62
N GLY A 63 8.01 -4.57 5.40
CA GLY A 63 6.79 -5.29 5.70
C GLY A 63 6.95 -6.29 6.82
N THR A 64 5.83 -6.77 7.33
CA THR A 64 5.77 -7.85 8.32
C THR A 64 5.44 -9.16 7.60
N VAL A 65 5.82 -10.28 8.19
CA VAL A 65 5.39 -11.61 7.75
C VAL A 65 4.78 -12.35 8.92
N ASP A 66 3.83 -13.23 8.62
CA ASP A 66 3.32 -14.19 9.61
C ASP A 66 4.41 -15.20 10.02
N ASP A 67 4.36 -15.67 11.27
CA ASP A 67 5.31 -16.66 11.83
C ASP A 67 5.36 -17.98 11.04
N SER A 68 4.34 -18.26 10.25
CA SER A 68 4.27 -19.44 9.38
C SER A 68 5.06 -19.30 8.07
N CYS A 69 5.55 -18.10 7.72
CA CYS A 69 6.26 -17.83 6.48
C CYS A 69 7.74 -18.24 6.56
N LYS A 70 8.15 -19.20 5.72
CA LYS A 70 9.52 -19.77 5.74
C LYS A 70 10.52 -19.08 4.82
N ASP A 71 10.03 -18.32 3.82
CA ASP A 71 10.86 -17.68 2.80
C ASP A 71 10.29 -16.30 2.41
N PRO A 72 10.62 -15.24 3.17
CA PRO A 72 10.20 -13.90 2.82
C PRO A 72 10.89 -13.41 1.53
N PRO A 73 10.22 -12.57 0.73
CA PRO A 73 10.82 -12.01 -0.48
C PRO A 73 12.04 -11.14 -0.15
N GLY A 74 13.21 -11.49 -0.68
CA GLY A 74 14.48 -10.79 -0.41
C GLY A 74 14.57 -9.33 -0.91
N PHE A 75 13.52 -8.81 -1.55
CA PHE A 75 13.39 -7.41 -1.94
C PHE A 75 12.64 -6.55 -0.90
N VAL A 76 12.13 -7.17 0.17
CA VAL A 76 11.43 -6.51 1.27
C VAL A 76 12.27 -6.56 2.54
N ASN A 77 12.39 -5.43 3.22
CA ASN A 77 12.97 -5.38 4.56
C ASN A 77 11.93 -5.85 5.58
N ILE A 78 12.12 -7.06 6.11
CA ILE A 78 11.19 -7.64 7.08
C ILE A 78 11.35 -6.96 8.45
N ILE A 79 10.23 -6.52 9.00
CA ILE A 79 10.09 -6.03 10.36
C ILE A 79 9.39 -7.13 11.15
N THR A 80 10.08 -7.73 12.12
CA THR A 80 9.49 -8.72 13.01
C THR A 80 8.76 -8.02 14.15
N MET A 81 7.47 -8.32 14.34
CA MET A 81 6.71 -7.85 15.49
C MET A 81 6.95 -8.77 16.71
N ASP A 82 8.16 -8.73 17.26
CA ASP A 82 8.49 -9.38 18.54
C ASP A 82 8.00 -8.55 19.74
N ASP A 83 8.22 -9.04 20.97
CA ASP A 83 7.77 -8.50 22.27
C ASP A 83 7.96 -6.97 22.47
N LYS A 84 8.82 -6.33 21.67
CA LYS A 84 8.98 -4.87 21.63
C LYS A 84 8.18 -4.27 20.47
N ARG A 85 6.86 -4.31 20.61
CA ARG A 85 5.93 -3.66 19.66
C ARG A 85 6.29 -2.19 19.39
N GLN A 86 6.82 -1.47 20.38
CA GLN A 86 7.18 -0.06 20.25
C GLN A 86 8.31 0.20 19.23
N ASP A 87 9.38 -0.60 19.27
CA ASP A 87 10.51 -0.48 18.34
C ASP A 87 10.06 -0.74 16.88
N CYS A 88 9.03 -1.56 16.71
CA CYS A 88 8.44 -1.86 15.40
C CYS A 88 7.64 -0.66 14.88
N VAL A 89 6.86 -0.02 15.75
CA VAL A 89 6.09 1.19 15.40
C VAL A 89 7.02 2.31 14.97
N GLU A 90 8.12 2.53 15.68
CA GLU A 90 9.08 3.58 15.33
C GLU A 90 9.60 3.39 13.89
N LYS A 91 9.93 2.14 13.50
CA LYS A 91 10.33 1.83 12.11
C LYS A 91 9.19 2.04 11.10
N ILE A 92 7.96 1.70 11.47
CA ILE A 92 6.78 1.94 10.60
C ILE A 92 6.54 3.45 10.45
N MET A 93 6.74 4.23 11.51
CA MET A 93 6.64 5.70 11.51
C MET A 93 7.73 6.38 10.69
N GLU A 94 8.86 5.73 10.42
CA GLU A 94 9.82 6.25 9.45
C GLU A 94 9.32 6.15 8.00
N CYS A 95 8.29 5.34 7.73
CA CYS A 95 7.76 5.14 6.38
C CYS A 95 6.80 6.26 5.97
N ASP A 96 6.77 6.59 4.68
CA ASP A 96 5.89 7.62 4.11
C ASP A 96 4.52 7.04 3.73
N TYR A 97 4.51 5.82 3.21
CA TYR A 97 3.29 5.10 2.82
C TYR A 97 3.12 3.86 3.69
N ILE A 98 1.91 3.66 4.20
CA ILE A 98 1.59 2.56 5.11
C ILE A 98 0.34 1.86 4.57
N ILE A 99 0.47 0.59 4.20
CA ILE A 99 -0.58 -0.19 3.54
C ILE A 99 -0.99 -1.36 4.43
N TYR A 100 -2.28 -1.42 4.76
CA TYR A 100 -2.91 -2.51 5.48
C TYR A 100 -4.02 -3.13 4.63
N ASN A 101 -4.09 -4.46 4.59
CA ASN A 101 -5.16 -5.18 3.92
C ASN A 101 -5.95 -6.01 4.95
N ILE A 102 -7.22 -5.66 5.13
CA ILE A 102 -8.14 -6.29 6.09
C ILE A 102 -9.19 -7.15 5.40
N LYS A 103 -9.01 -7.44 4.11
CA LYS A 103 -9.97 -8.20 3.29
C LYS A 103 -10.17 -9.63 3.81
N ASP A 104 -9.08 -10.32 4.09
CA ASP A 104 -9.10 -11.76 4.42
C ASP A 104 -8.83 -12.04 5.91
N ASP A 105 -8.41 -11.03 6.67
CA ASP A 105 -8.11 -11.18 8.09
C ASP A 105 -8.53 -9.96 8.90
N HIS A 106 -9.45 -10.20 9.83
CA HIS A 106 -9.97 -9.17 10.73
C HIS A 106 -9.05 -8.93 11.92
N THR A 107 -8.10 -9.83 12.21
CA THR A 107 -7.13 -9.63 13.30
C THR A 107 -6.19 -8.46 13.01
N VAL A 108 -5.91 -8.22 11.73
CA VAL A 108 -5.09 -7.10 11.23
C VAL A 108 -5.78 -5.75 11.43
N VAL A 109 -7.10 -5.71 11.67
CA VAL A 109 -7.85 -4.47 11.91
C VAL A 109 -7.39 -3.78 13.19
N ASP A 110 -7.21 -4.54 14.28
CA ASP A 110 -6.81 -3.98 15.56
C ASP A 110 -5.40 -3.37 15.47
N ASP A 111 -4.48 -4.06 14.79
CA ASP A 111 -3.13 -3.56 14.54
C ASP A 111 -3.12 -2.33 13.63
N ALA A 112 -3.94 -2.33 12.57
CA ALA A 112 -4.09 -1.17 11.69
C ALA A 112 -4.63 0.05 12.43
N LEU A 113 -5.64 -0.13 13.29
CA LEU A 113 -6.21 0.94 14.12
C LEU A 113 -5.18 1.43 15.15
N TRP A 114 -4.41 0.52 15.75
CA TRP A 114 -3.37 0.89 16.68
C TRP A 114 -2.29 1.74 16.01
N ILE A 115 -1.81 1.34 14.82
CA ILE A 115 -0.84 2.13 14.05
C ILE A 115 -1.41 3.47 13.63
N LEU A 116 -2.70 3.53 13.27
CA LEU A 116 -3.37 4.79 12.96
C LEU A 116 -3.41 5.74 14.17
N ASP A 117 -3.71 5.22 15.36
CA ASP A 117 -3.68 5.99 16.62
C ASP A 117 -2.27 6.52 16.93
N GLN A 118 -1.26 5.68 16.71
CA GLN A 118 0.13 6.06 16.87
C GLN A 118 0.56 7.16 15.87
N ILE A 119 0.16 7.05 14.60
CA ILE A 119 0.37 8.09 13.58
C ILE A 119 -0.34 9.38 13.99
N HIS A 120 -1.60 9.30 14.43
CA HIS A 120 -2.39 10.45 14.83
C HIS A 120 -1.77 11.17 16.06
N SER A 121 -1.26 10.41 17.02
CA SER A 121 -0.60 10.94 18.21
C SER A 121 0.73 11.63 17.90
N ASN A 122 1.42 11.22 16.83
CA ASN A 122 2.71 11.77 16.42
C ASN A 122 2.61 12.71 15.20
N LEU A 123 1.41 13.13 14.83
CA LEU A 123 1.16 13.90 13.60
C LEU A 123 1.94 15.22 13.56
N GLU A 124 2.12 15.87 14.70
CA GLU A 124 2.91 17.10 14.85
C GLU A 124 4.43 16.86 14.75
N SER A 125 4.89 15.63 14.99
CA SER A 125 6.31 15.27 14.97
C SER A 125 6.82 14.94 13.56
N PHE A 126 5.94 14.76 12.58
CA PHE A 126 6.35 14.36 11.24
C PHE A 126 6.76 15.57 10.39
N THR A 127 7.96 15.47 9.82
CA THR A 127 8.49 16.44 8.85
C THR A 127 7.96 16.21 7.44
N THR A 128 7.44 15.01 7.15
CA THR A 128 6.91 14.60 5.85
C THR A 128 5.45 14.15 5.94
N GLN A 129 4.70 14.33 4.84
CA GLN A 129 3.32 13.84 4.76
C GLN A 129 3.31 12.31 4.76
N LYS A 130 2.50 11.72 5.65
CA LYS A 130 2.26 10.27 5.66
C LYS A 130 0.92 9.91 5.04
N ILE A 131 0.89 8.80 4.33
CA ILE A 131 -0.31 8.27 3.67
C ILE A 131 -0.60 6.89 4.22
N PHE A 132 -1.76 6.75 4.87
CA PHE A 132 -2.27 5.49 5.37
C PHE A 132 -3.34 4.94 4.43
N ILE A 133 -3.15 3.73 3.91
CA ILE A 133 -4.03 3.07 2.95
C ILE A 133 -4.56 1.79 3.59
N LEU A 134 -5.88 1.72 3.76
CA LEU A 134 -6.58 0.54 4.25
C LEU A 134 -7.38 -0.10 3.10
N ILE A 135 -6.97 -1.30 2.69
CA ILE A 135 -7.65 -2.11 1.68
C ILE A 135 -8.67 -2.98 2.39
N SER A 136 -9.93 -2.88 1.98
CA SER A 136 -11.03 -3.69 2.49
C SER A 136 -11.88 -4.23 1.33
N SER A 137 -12.68 -5.25 1.59
CA SER A 137 -13.65 -5.78 0.63
C SER A 137 -15.06 -5.53 1.14
N VAL A 138 -15.89 -4.88 0.32
CA VAL A 138 -17.33 -4.79 0.56
C VAL A 138 -18.00 -5.78 -0.40
N LEU A 139 -18.55 -6.87 0.15
CA LEU A 139 -19.40 -7.80 -0.60
C LEU A 139 -20.77 -7.15 -0.87
N THR A 140 -20.84 -6.15 -1.76
CA THR A 140 -22.09 -5.41 -2.01
C THR A 140 -23.03 -6.09 -3.00
N TRP A 141 -22.69 -7.27 -3.55
CA TRP A 141 -23.47 -7.89 -4.64
C TRP A 141 -24.05 -9.28 -4.33
N SER A 142 -23.75 -9.88 -3.17
CA SER A 142 -24.18 -11.26 -2.85
C SER A 142 -25.57 -11.37 -2.21
N LYS A 143 -26.26 -10.25 -1.97
CA LYS A 143 -27.58 -10.21 -1.30
C LYS A 143 -28.69 -9.54 -2.11
N SER A 144 -28.49 -9.25 -3.39
CA SER A 144 -29.64 -9.03 -4.26
C SER A 144 -30.32 -10.39 -4.46
N ALA A 145 -31.40 -10.64 -3.71
CA ALA A 145 -32.37 -11.63 -4.13
C ALA A 145 -32.74 -11.27 -5.57
N LEU A 146 -32.53 -12.20 -6.51
CA LEU A 146 -33.07 -12.06 -7.85
C LEU A 146 -34.57 -11.75 -7.68
N PRO A 147 -35.11 -10.67 -8.27
CA PRO A 147 -36.54 -10.47 -8.30
C PRO A 147 -37.15 -11.74 -8.90
N ASP A 148 -38.00 -12.43 -8.14
CA ASP A 148 -38.75 -13.58 -8.65
C ASP A 148 -39.45 -13.11 -9.94
N PRO A 149 -39.18 -13.74 -11.11
CA PRO A 149 -39.87 -13.36 -12.32
C PRO A 149 -41.32 -13.75 -12.14
N VAL A 150 -42.15 -12.82 -11.65
CA VAL A 150 -43.60 -12.95 -11.62
C VAL A 150 -44.03 -13.11 -13.07
N CYS A 151 -44.20 -14.36 -13.45
CA CYS A 151 -44.62 -14.80 -14.75
C CYS A 151 -46.04 -14.28 -14.95
N ASN A 152 -46.15 -13.11 -15.59
CA ASN A 152 -47.43 -12.52 -15.97
C ASN A 152 -48.02 -13.41 -17.06
N ARG A 153 -48.83 -14.37 -16.62
CA ARG A 153 -49.62 -15.28 -17.44
C ARG A 153 -50.74 -14.48 -18.08
N PHE A 154 -50.49 -13.96 -19.28
CA PHE A 154 -51.56 -13.55 -20.19
C PHE A 154 -52.27 -14.81 -20.71
N ILE A 155 -53.49 -15.04 -20.23
CA ILE A 155 -54.56 -15.76 -20.94
C ILE A 155 -55.79 -14.87 -20.84
#